data_AF-A0A1G8C7W0-F1
#
_entry.id   AF-A0A1G8C7W0-F1
#
_cell.length_a   1.000
_cell.length_b   1.000
_cell.length_c   1.000
_cell.angle_alpha   90.00
_cell.angle_beta   90.00
_cell.angle_gamma   90.00
#
_symmetry.space_group_name_H-M   'P 1'
#
loop_
_entity.id
_entity.type
_entity.pdbx_description
1 polymer ?
#
loop_
_entity_poly.entity_id
_entity_poly.type
_entity_poly.pdbx_seq_one_letter_code
_entity_poly.pdbx_strand_id
1 'polypeptide(L)' 'MAVGTPNEIADIMINAFDQYAADGFNLIPAIVPSGLKDFVELVVPELRRRGKFRSGSSGRTLRENLGLKRPLNQFTRAA' A
#
# COMPACT_ATOMS: atom_id res chain seq x y z
N MET A 1 8.96 4.07 14.16
CA MET A 1 9.26 5.24 13.31
C MET A 1 10.37 4.83 12.35
N ALA A 2 10.17 4.93 11.04
CA ALA A 2 11.22 4.64 10.06
C ALA A 2 11.88 5.97 9.64
N VAL A 3 13.21 6.03 9.65
CA VAL A 3 13.99 7.22 9.31
C VAL A 3 15.15 6.77 8.43
N GLY A 4 15.32 7.42 7.28
CA GLY A 4 16.36 7.07 6.32
C GLY A 4 16.08 7.69 4.95
N THR A 5 16.94 7.36 4.00
CA THR A 5 16.80 7.68 2.57
C THR A 5 15.62 6.93 1.95
N PRO A 6 15.13 7.36 0.76
CA PRO A 6 14.01 6.67 0.10
C PRO A 6 14.25 5.18 -0.16
N ASN A 7 15.49 4.80 -0.48
CA ASN A 7 15.87 3.40 -0.67
C ASN A 7 15.80 2.61 0.64
N GLU A 8 16.34 3.14 1.73
CA GLU A 8 16.32 2.48 3.05
C GLU A 8 14.88 2.30 3.56
N ILE A 9 14.02 3.32 3.38
CA ILE A 9 12.60 3.20 3.72
C ILE A 9 11.91 2.11 2.88
N ALA A 10 12.19 2.06 1.57
CA ALA A 10 11.66 1.00 0.71
C ALA A 10 12.16 -0.39 1.14
N ASP A 11 13.45 -0.52 1.51
CA ASP A 11 14.04 -1.77 2.01
C ASP A 11 13.35 -2.25 3.29
N ILE A 12 13.10 -1.35 4.24
CA ILE A 12 12.39 -1.66 5.49
C ILE A 12 10.97 -2.19 5.20
N MET A 13 10.23 -1.50 4.32
CA MET A 13 8.86 -1.90 3.98
C MET A 13 8.82 -3.25 3.25
N ILE A 14 9.74 -3.46 2.30
CA ILE A 14 9.81 -4.71 1.54
C ILE A 14 10.22 -5.86 2.43
N ASN A 15 11.21 -5.67 3.30
CA ASN A 15 11.65 -6.69 4.25
C ASN A 15 10.50 -7.13 5.17
N ALA A 16 9.75 -6.18 5.74
CA ALA A 16 8.58 -6.49 6.56
C ALA A 16 7.49 -7.25 5.77
N PHE A 17 7.25 -6.89 4.51
CA PHE A 17 6.32 -7.61 3.65
C PHE A 17 6.80 -9.04 3.33
N ASP A 18 8.06 -9.20 2.92
CA ASP A 18 8.65 -10.48 2.52
C ASP A 18 8.81 -11.45 3.69
N GLN A 19 8.94 -10.93 4.91
CA GLN A 19 8.92 -11.71 6.15
C GLN A 19 7.51 -11.97 6.68
N TYR A 20 6.46 -11.67 5.91
CA TYR A 20 5.06 -11.85 6.28
C TYR A 20 4.65 -11.09 7.56
N ALA A 21 5.33 -10.00 7.89
CA ALA A 21 4.98 -9.17 9.03
C ALA A 21 3.80 -8.22 8.72
N ALA A 22 3.55 -7.92 7.45
CA ALA A 22 2.44 -7.08 7.01
C ALA A 22 2.05 -7.31 5.54
N ASP A 23 0.75 -7.25 5.23
CA ASP A 23 0.22 -7.24 3.85
C ASP A 23 0.17 -5.83 3.23
N GLY A 24 0.36 -4.81 4.06
CA GLY A 24 0.28 -3.39 3.71
C GLY A 24 0.55 -2.50 4.91
N PHE A 25 0.66 -1.18 4.68
CA PHE A 25 1.09 -0.23 5.70
C PHE A 25 0.12 0.94 5.86
N ASN A 26 -0.15 1.31 7.10
CA ASN A 26 -0.77 2.59 7.43
C ASN A 26 0.33 3.65 7.51
N LEU A 27 0.28 4.64 6.62
CA LEU A 27 1.25 5.74 6.59
C LEU A 27 0.76 6.90 7.46
N ILE A 28 1.57 7.27 8.45
CA ILE A 28 1.31 8.41 9.34
C ILE A 28 2.54 9.32 9.29
N PRO A 29 2.58 10.31 8.37
CA PRO A 29 3.70 11.24 8.24
C PRO A 29 3.84 12.11 9.49
N ALA A 30 5.08 12.42 9.87
CA ALA A 30 5.36 13.32 11.00
C ALA A 30 4.90 14.77 10.72
N ILE A 31 4.90 15.18 9.45
CA ILE A 31 4.48 16.50 8.99
C ILE A 31 3.58 16.33 7.77
N VAL A 32 2.43 17.01 7.77
CA VAL A 32 1.49 17.02 6.65
C VAL A 32 1.32 18.44 6.11
N PRO A 33 1.21 18.62 4.78
CA PRO A 33 1.17 17.58 3.73
C PRO A 33 2.55 17.14 3.21
N SER A 34 3.64 17.86 3.55
CA SER A 34 4.96 17.67 2.94
C SER A 34 5.50 16.25 3.08
N GLY A 35 5.43 15.64 4.26
CA GLY A 35 5.94 14.28 4.45
C GLY A 35 5.19 13.22 3.63
N LEU A 36 3.89 13.42 3.38
CA LEU A 36 3.15 12.56 2.46
C LEU A 36 3.59 12.78 1.02
N LYS A 37 3.82 14.03 0.62
CA LYS A 37 4.31 14.39 -0.71
C LYS A 37 5.67 13.74 -0.97
N ASP A 38 6.62 13.89 -0.04
CA ASP A 38 7.95 13.30 -0.14
C ASP A 38 7.88 11.77 -0.27
N PHE A 39 7.01 11.11 0.49
CA PHE A 39 6.82 9.67 0.37
C PHE A 39 6.33 9.26 -1.02
N VAL A 40 5.33 9.97 -1.55
CA VAL A 40 4.76 9.69 -2.88
C VAL A 40 5.78 9.98 -4.00
N GLU A 41 6.57 11.03 -3.87
CA GLU A 41 7.53 11.45 -4.89
C GLU A 41 8.84 10.66 -4.85
N LEU A 42 9.27 10.20 -3.67
CA LEU A 42 10.59 9.58 -3.49
C LEU A 42 10.53 8.07 -3.22
N VAL A 43 9.59 7.59 -2.40
CA VAL A 43 9.55 6.18 -1.97
C VAL A 43 8.69 5.32 -2.89
N VAL A 44 7.52 5.81 -3.30
CA VAL A 44 6.62 5.05 -4.19
C VAL A 44 7.28 4.65 -5.52
N PRO A 45 8.09 5.50 -6.19
CA PRO A 45 8.82 5.08 -7.38
C PRO A 45 9.77 3.92 -7.13
N GLU A 46 10.44 3.87 -5.97
CA GLU A 46 11.33 2.77 -5.61
C GLU A 46 10.59 1.47 -5.37
N LEU A 47 9.45 1.51 -4.66
CA LEU A 47 8.60 0.34 -4.47
C LEU A 47 8.07 -0.19 -5.83
N ARG A 48 7.73 0.70 -6.77
CA ARG A 48 7.33 0.31 -8.13
C ARG A 48 8.47 -0.30 -8.93
N ARG A 49 9.66 0.31 -8.92
CA ARG A 49 10.86 -0.21 -9.60
C ARG A 49 11.19 -1.63 -9.15
N ARG A 50 10.92 -1.94 -7.88
CA ARG A 50 11.16 -3.25 -7.26
C ARG A 50 9.97 -4.21 -7.35
N GLY A 51 8.88 -3.83 -8.04
CA GLY A 51 7.70 -4.68 -8.23
C GLY A 51 6.84 -4.89 -6.97
N LYS A 52 7.01 -4.06 -5.94
CA LYS A 52 6.33 -4.17 -4.64
C LYS A 52 5.20 -3.15 -4.47
N PHE A 53 4.89 -2.39 -5.52
CA PHE A 53 3.76 -1.48 -5.56
C PHE A 53 3.14 -1.40 -6.95
N ARG A 54 1.82 -1.20 -7.02
CA ARG A 54 1.07 -1.16 -8.28
C ARG A 54 1.48 0.03 -9.17
N SER A 55 1.53 -0.20 -10.47
CA SER A 55 1.85 0.82 -11.49
C SER A 55 0.62 1.59 -12.00
N GLY A 56 -0.60 1.08 -11.79
CA GLY A 56 -1.84 1.71 -12.25
C GLY A 56 -3.01 1.54 -11.28
N SER A 57 -4.15 2.14 -11.62
CA SER A 57 -5.39 2.00 -10.86
C SER A 57 -5.89 0.57 -10.91
N SER A 58 -5.98 -0.08 -9.75
CA SER A 58 -6.76 -1.30 -9.58
C SER A 58 -8.23 -0.92 -9.44
N GLY A 59 -9.15 -1.78 -9.90
CA GLY A 59 -10.58 -1.72 -9.58
C GLY A 59 -11.33 -0.39 -9.78
N ARG A 60 -12.62 -0.37 -9.44
CA ARG A 60 -13.43 0.83 -9.23
C ARG A 60 -13.85 1.00 -7.76
N THR A 61 -13.58 0.00 -6.92
CA THR A 61 -13.96 -0.06 -5.51
C THR A 61 -12.75 -0.33 -4.61
N LEU A 62 -12.85 0.07 -3.34
CA LEU A 62 -11.82 -0.25 -2.34
C LEU A 62 -11.58 -1.76 -2.20
N ARG A 63 -12.63 -2.58 -2.34
CA ARG A 63 -12.48 -4.04 -2.26
C ARG A 63 -11.61 -4.57 -3.39
N GLU A 64 -11.84 -4.14 -4.62
CA GLU A 64 -11.01 -4.53 -5.77
C GLU A 64 -9.57 -4.04 -5.60
N ASN A 65 -9.36 -2.85 -5.01
CA ASN A 65 -8.02 -2.34 -4.68
C ASN A 65 -7.25 -3.20 -3.69
N LEU A 66 -7.97 -3.92 -2.82
CA LEU A 66 -7.42 -4.79 -1.79
C LEU A 66 -7.48 -6.29 -2.17
N GLY A 67 -7.95 -6.63 -3.38
CA GLY A 67 -8.12 -8.03 -3.79
C GLY A 67 -9.26 -8.76 -3.06
N LEU A 68 -10.19 -8.04 -2.45
CA LEU A 68 -11.28 -8.62 -1.65
C LEU A 68 -12.52 -8.91 -2.50
N LYS A 69 -13.13 -10.08 -2.27
CA LYS A 69 -14.43 -10.42 -2.87
C LYS A 69 -15.55 -9.52 -2.31
N ARG A 70 -16.53 -9.20 -3.15
CA ARG A 70 -17.76 -8.54 -2.69
C ARG A 70 -18.63 -9.58 -1.96
N PRO A 71 -18.99 -9.38 -0.68
CA PRO A 71 -19.89 -10.30 0.00
C PRO A 71 -21.27 -10.24 -0.65
N LEU A 72 -21.92 -11.41 -0.76
CA LEU A 72 -23.33 -11.46 -1.15
C LEU A 72 -24.17 -10.83 -0.04
N ASN A 73 -25.25 -10.14 -0.43
CA ASN A 73 -26.20 -9.63 0.55
C ASN A 73 -26.94 -10.83 1.18
N GLN A 74 -26.96 -10.90 2.50
CA GLN A 74 -27.60 -11.99 3.25
C GLN A 74 -29.13 -12.09 3.01
N PHE A 75 -29.77 -11.03 2.52
CA PHE A 75 -31.21 -10.99 2.24
C PHE A 75 -31.54 -11.29 0.77
N THR A 76 -30.55 -11.33 -0.13
CA THR A 76 -30.75 -11.88 -1.49
C THR A 76 -30.84 -13.40 -1.37
N ARG A 77 -32.06 -13.95 -1.23
CA ARG A 77 -32.28 -15.39 -1.40
C ARG A 77 -31.79 -15.79 -2.80
N ALA A 78 -31.07 -16.91 -2.88
CA ALA A 78 -30.94 -17.63 -4.13
C ALA A 78 -32.35 -17.93 -4.63
N ALA A 79 -32.66 -17.47 -5.85
CA ALA A 79 -33.87 -17.87 -6.55
C ALA A 79 -33.83 -19.38 -6.82
#